data_AF-A0A382R8L9-F1
#
_entry.id   AF-A0A382R8L9-F1
#
_cell.length_a   1.000
_cell.length_b   1.000
_cell.length_c   1.000
_cell.angle_alpha   90.00
_cell.angle_beta   90.00
_cell.angle_gamma   90.00
#
_symmetry.space_group_name_H-M   'P 1'
#
loop_
_entity.id
_entity.type
_entity.pdbx_description
1 polymer ?
#
loop_
_entity_poly.entity_id
_entity_poly.type
_entity_poly.pdbx_seq_one_letter_code
_entity_poly.pdbx_strand_id
1 'polypeptide(L)'
;MPELIPQDFIDDLVQRIDVVEVIGNRIEIKKAGKEYKGLCPFHTEKTPSFTVSQDKGFYHCFGCGAHGTALGFLIDFDRLT
;
A
#
# COMPACT_ATOMS: atom_id res chain seq x y z
N MET A 1 -13.12 -0.58 -27.92
CA MET A 1 -13.24 -0.53 -26.44
C MET A 1 -12.15 -1.46 -25.93
N PRO A 2 -11.21 -1.04 -25.06
CA PRO A 2 -10.30 -2.01 -24.47
C PRO A 2 -11.16 -3.01 -23.68
N GLU A 3 -10.94 -4.30 -23.90
CA GLU A 3 -11.53 -5.32 -23.03
C GLU A 3 -11.06 -5.03 -21.60
N LEU A 4 -12.02 -4.87 -20.69
CA LEU A 4 -11.73 -4.70 -19.28
C LEU A 4 -10.94 -5.91 -18.79
N ILE A 5 -9.87 -5.67 -18.03
CA ILE A 5 -9.12 -6.74 -17.39
C ILE A 5 -10.09 -7.48 -16.44
N PRO A 6 -10.19 -8.83 -16.50
CA PRO A 6 -11.08 -9.58 -15.62
C PRO A 6 -10.80 -9.31 -14.14
N GLN A 7 -11.86 -9.13 -13.35
CA GLN A 7 -11.71 -8.82 -11.92
C GLN A 7 -10.95 -9.93 -11.16
N ASP A 8 -11.22 -11.19 -11.45
CA ASP A 8 -10.53 -12.33 -10.81
C ASP A 8 -9.02 -12.30 -11.06
N PHE A 9 -8.60 -11.81 -12.24
CA PHE A 9 -7.18 -11.62 -12.54
C PHE A 9 -6.57 -10.49 -11.72
N ILE A 10 -7.29 -9.38 -11.56
CA ILE A 10 -6.85 -8.26 -10.71
C ILE A 10 -6.70 -8.73 -9.26
N ASP A 11 -7.66 -9.50 -8.75
CA ASP A 11 -7.65 -10.01 -7.38
C ASP A 11 -6.48 -10.97 -7.16
N ASP A 12 -6.24 -11.92 -8.08
CA ASP A 12 -5.11 -12.84 -8.04
C ASP A 12 -3.76 -12.10 -8.12
N LEU A 13 -3.67 -11.08 -8.99
CA LEU A 13 -2.49 -10.22 -9.08
C LEU A 13 -2.23 -9.51 -7.74
N VAL A 14 -3.25 -8.89 -7.15
CA VAL A 14 -3.14 -8.17 -5.87
C VAL A 14 -2.69 -9.10 -4.74
N GLN A 15 -3.12 -10.37 -4.74
CA GLN A 15 -2.69 -11.36 -3.75
C GLN A 15 -1.23 -11.78 -3.87
N ARG A 16 -0.63 -11.65 -5.06
CA ARG A 16 0.75 -12.09 -5.34
C ARG A 16 1.78 -10.97 -5.26
N ILE A 17 1.34 -9.72 -5.31
CA ILE A 17 2.23 -8.55 -5.26
C ILE A 17 2.83 -8.40 -3.87
N ASP A 18 4.14 -8.15 -3.82
CA ASP A 18 4.79 -7.69 -2.59
C ASP A 18 4.45 -6.21 -2.33
N VAL A 19 3.52 -5.99 -1.40
CA VAL A 19 3.10 -4.66 -0.97
C VAL A 19 4.24 -3.84 -0.37
N VAL A 20 5.24 -4.48 0.26
CA VAL A 20 6.40 -3.79 0.85
C VAL A 20 7.29 -3.24 -0.25
N GLU A 21 7.53 -4.01 -1.30
CA GLU A 21 8.31 -3.55 -2.46
C GLU A 21 7.60 -2.37 -3.16
N VAL A 22 6.30 -2.51 -3.41
CA VAL A 22 5.53 -1.44 -4.07
C VAL A 22 5.58 -0.16 -3.26
N ILE A 23 5.31 -0.20 -1.96
CA ILE A 23 5.30 1.01 -1.13
C ILE A 23 6.71 1.55 -0.90
N GLY A 24 7.68 0.67 -0.64
CA GLY A 24 9.07 1.04 -0.36
C GLY A 24 9.78 1.75 -1.51
N ASN A 25 9.32 1.54 -2.75
CA ASN A 25 9.79 2.28 -3.91
C ASN A 25 9.28 3.74 -3.97
N ARG A 26 8.27 4.11 -3.17
CA ARG A 26 7.61 5.44 -3.19
C ARG A 26 7.89 6.25 -1.94
N ILE A 27 7.97 5.57 -0.79
CA ILE A 27 8.22 6.21 0.51
C ILE A 27 9.22 5.39 1.32
N GLU A 28 9.94 6.06 2.23
CA GLU A 28 10.83 5.38 3.16
C GLU A 28 10.02 4.63 4.23
N ILE A 29 10.22 3.32 4.29
CA ILE A 29 9.69 2.45 5.35
C ILE A 29 10.82 1.62 5.96
N LYS A 30 10.72 1.34 7.25
CA LYS A 30 11.71 0.55 8.01
C LYS A 30 11.05 -0.66 8.63
N LYS A 31 11.77 -1.78 8.65
CA LYS A 31 11.29 -3.01 9.29
C LYS A 31 11.13 -2.79 10.81
N ALA A 32 9.98 -3.18 11.34
CA ALA A 32 9.59 -3.07 12.74
C ALA A 32 8.89 -4.37 13.18
N GLY A 33 9.68 -5.36 13.60
CA GLY A 33 9.19 -6.71 13.90
C GLY A 33 8.80 -7.45 12.61
N LYS A 34 7.53 -7.88 12.52
CA LYS A 34 6.97 -8.55 11.34
C LYS A 34 6.45 -7.57 10.27
N GLU A 35 6.32 -6.31 10.63
CA GLU A 35 5.70 -5.27 9.81
C GLU A 35 6.76 -4.25 9.37
N TYR A 36 6.40 -3.35 8.46
CA TYR A 36 7.21 -2.19 8.07
C TYR A 36 6.48 -0.92 8.47
N LYS A 37 7.22 0.12 8.86
CA LYS A 37 6.66 1.40 9.32
C LYS A 37 7.33 2.61 8.69
N GLY A 38 6.55 3.67 8.46
CA GLY A 38 7.01 4.94 7.91
C GLY A 38 6.06 6.10 8.23
N LEU A 39 6.41 7.28 7.71
CA LEU A 39 5.49 8.42 7.71
C LEU A 39 4.42 8.19 6.64
N CYS A 40 3.18 8.52 6.96
CA CYS A 40 2.06 8.40 6.04
C CYS A 40 2.19 9.40 4.90
N PRO A 41 2.04 8.97 3.64
CA PRO A 41 2.03 9.89 2.50
C PRO A 41 0.70 10.64 2.33
N PHE A 42 -0.36 10.16 2.98
CA PHE A 42 -1.73 10.68 2.80
C PHE A 42 -2.11 11.78 3.79
N HIS A 43 -1.28 12.04 4.80
CA HIS A 43 -1.45 13.18 5.71
C HIS A 43 -0.12 13.61 6.30
N THR A 44 -0.04 14.88 6.72
CA THR A 44 1.18 15.44 7.32
C THR A 44 1.30 15.01 8.78
N GLU A 45 2.38 14.31 9.12
CA GLU A 45 2.69 13.89 10.49
C GLU A 45 4.20 13.93 10.79
N LYS A 46 4.56 13.88 12.08
CA LYS A 46 5.97 13.82 12.55
C LYS A 46 6.37 12.46 13.12
N THR A 47 5.38 11.65 13.51
CA THR A 47 5.57 10.34 14.13
C THR A 47 5.06 9.28 13.17
N PRO A 48 5.81 8.20 12.88
CA PRO A 48 5.38 7.15 11.97
C PRO A 48 4.05 6.49 12.42
N SER A 49 2.99 6.65 11.64
CA SER A 49 1.72 5.94 11.85
C SER A 49 1.35 5.00 10.70
N PHE A 50 2.11 5.02 9.60
CA PHE A 50 1.92 4.15 8.45
C PHE A 50 2.58 2.80 8.69
N THR A 51 1.80 1.71 8.56
CA THR A 51 2.24 0.33 8.75
C THR A 51 1.93 -0.50 7.52
N VAL A 52 2.86 -1.35 7.10
CA VAL A 52 2.71 -2.27 5.96
C VAL A 52 2.97 -3.70 6.42
N SER A 53 2.02 -4.58 6.13
CA SER A 53 2.09 -6.00 6.44
C SER A 53 2.42 -6.79 5.19
N GLN A 54 3.63 -7.33 5.13
CA GLN A 54 4.05 -8.17 4.01
C GLN A 54 3.19 -9.44 3.94
N ASP A 55 3.05 -10.14 5.08
CA ASP A 55 2.31 -11.41 5.18
C ASP A 55 0.83 -11.26 4.84
N LYS A 56 0.24 -10.10 5.11
CA LYS A 56 -1.20 -9.84 4.88
C LYS A 56 -1.48 -9.06 3.59
N GLY A 57 -0.45 -8.55 2.90
CA GLY A 57 -0.59 -7.86 1.62
C GLY A 57 -1.30 -6.49 1.69
N PHE A 58 -1.32 -5.81 2.83
CA PHE A 58 -2.00 -4.52 2.98
C PHE A 58 -1.19 -3.48 3.78
N TYR A 59 -1.57 -2.21 3.66
CA TYR A 59 -1.13 -1.12 4.52
C TYR A 59 -2.27 -0.53 5.34
N HIS A 60 -1.92 0.06 6.48
CA HIS A 60 -2.84 0.83 7.30
C HIS A 60 -2.10 1.98 7.99
N CYS A 61 -2.68 3.17 7.95
CA CYS A 61 -2.24 4.33 8.70
C CYS A 61 -3.11 4.52 9.94
N PHE A 62 -2.50 4.40 11.12
CA PHE A 62 -3.22 4.58 12.38
C PHE A 62 -3.50 6.04 12.74
N GLY A 63 -2.91 7.01 12.04
CA GLY A 63 -3.15 8.44 12.23
C GLY A 63 -4.37 8.96 11.47
N CYS A 64 -4.52 8.60 10.20
CA CYS A 64 -5.60 9.09 9.33
C CYS A 64 -6.60 8.03 8.86
N GLY A 65 -6.35 6.74 9.10
CA GLY A 65 -7.24 5.65 8.69
C GLY A 65 -7.08 5.19 7.23
N ALA A 66 -6.16 5.80 6.46
CA ALA A 66 -5.84 5.33 5.11
C ALA A 66 -5.40 3.86 5.14
N HIS A 67 -5.99 3.03 4.29
CA HIS A 67 -5.73 1.60 4.23
C HIS A 67 -5.99 1.08 2.82
N GLY A 68 -5.35 -0.03 2.46
CA GLY A 68 -5.55 -0.61 1.14
C GLY A 68 -4.51 -1.67 0.78
N THR A 69 -4.63 -2.17 -0.43
CA THR A 69 -3.69 -3.12 -1.05
C THR A 69 -2.59 -2.37 -1.80
N ALA A 70 -1.62 -3.10 -2.36
CA ALA A 70 -0.58 -2.52 -3.21
C ALA A 70 -1.14 -1.72 -4.40
N LEU A 71 -2.19 -2.23 -5.05
CA LEU A 71 -2.82 -1.53 -6.18
C LEU A 71 -3.59 -0.29 -5.71
N GLY A 72 -4.37 -0.40 -4.63
CA GLY A 72 -5.08 0.75 -4.05
C GLY A 72 -4.13 1.88 -3.66
N PHE A 73 -2.99 1.53 -3.05
CA PHE A 73 -1.92 2.49 -2.75
C PHE A 73 -1.49 3.27 -3.99
N LEU A 74 -1.21 2.60 -5.10
CA LEU A 74 -0.73 3.26 -6.33
C LEU A 74 -1.78 4.19 -6.91
N ILE A 75 -3.05 3.76 -6.95
CA ILE A 75 -4.15 4.59 -7.45
C ILE A 75 -4.25 5.89 -6.64
N ASP A 76 -4.27 5.76 -5.31
CA ASP A 76 -4.42 6.91 -4.41
C ASP A 76 -3.17 7.81 -4.38
N PHE A 77 -1.98 7.20 -4.34
CA PHE A 77 -0.70 7.90 -4.22
C PHE A 77 -0.30 8.60 -5.53
N ASP A 78 -0.40 7.91 -6.66
CA ASP A 78 -0.04 8.45 -7.98
C ASP A 78 -1.19 9.25 -8.62
N ARG A 79 -2.35 9.33 -7.95
CA ARG A 79 -3.57 10.04 -8.40
C ARG A 79 -4.05 9.56 -9.77
N LEU A 80 -4.10 8.24 -9.93
CA LEU A 80 -4.57 7.60 -11.15
C LEU A 80 -6.10 7.54 -11.11
N THR A 81 -6.75 7.87 -12.24
CA THR A 81 -8.21 7.88 -12.43
C THR A 81 -8.64 6.85 -13.45
#